data_AF-A0A8T3RIA4-F1
#
_entry.id   AF-A0A8T3RIA4-F1
#
_cell.length_a   1.000
_cell.length_b   1.000
_cell.length_c   1.000
_cell.angle_alpha   90.00
_cell.angle_beta   90.00
_cell.angle_gamma   90.00
#
_symmetry.space_group_name_H-M   'P 1'
#
loop_
_entity.id
_entity.type
_entity.pdbx_description
1 polymer ?
#
loop_
_entity_poly.entity_id
_entity_poly.type
_entity_poly.pdbx_seq_one_letter_code
_entity_poly.pdbx_strand_id
1 'polypeptide(L)'
;VRTGQLHSRWRFVFPLLCAFGGTILLTHSHAMFNLKSEFLTEVTHAPLGLFAVISGWGRWLELRLPREDQRLPGWIWSMAFVMIGLTLLFYRET
;
A
#
# COMPACT_ATOMS: atom_id res chain seq x y z
N VAL A 1 8.02 -10.61 1.71
CA VAL A 1 9.08 -11.07 2.63
C VAL A 1 8.50 -11.97 3.71
N ARG A 2 8.71 -13.29 3.62
CA ARG A 2 8.35 -14.25 4.69
C ARG A 2 9.44 -14.24 5.76
N THR A 3 9.37 -13.30 6.69
CA THR A 3 10.31 -13.19 7.81
C THR A 3 10.01 -14.24 8.88
N GLY A 4 10.56 -15.44 8.69
CA GLY A 4 10.52 -16.52 9.67
C GLY A 4 11.40 -16.30 10.90
N GLN A 5 12.19 -15.20 10.98
CA GLN A 5 13.25 -15.04 11.98
C GLN A 5 13.38 -13.62 12.56
N LEU A 6 12.44 -12.70 12.31
CA LEU A 6 12.48 -11.36 12.94
C LEU A 6 11.84 -11.39 14.34
N HIS A 7 12.51 -10.76 15.31
CA HIS A 7 11.97 -10.44 16.64
C HIS A 7 10.54 -9.90 16.51
N SER A 8 9.61 -10.45 17.32
CA SER A 8 8.15 -10.29 17.19
C SER A 8 7.67 -8.87 16.90
N ARG A 9 8.31 -7.85 17.51
CA ARG A 9 7.95 -6.42 17.34
C ARG A 9 8.27 -5.84 15.96
N TRP A 10 9.36 -6.26 15.31
CA TRP A 10 9.82 -5.66 14.04
C TRP A 10 8.97 -6.06 12.83
N ARG A 11 8.16 -7.13 12.97
CA ARG A 11 7.26 -7.61 11.91
C ARG A 11 6.16 -6.59 11.53
N PHE A 12 5.89 -5.61 12.39
CA PHE A 12 4.85 -4.59 12.17
C PHE A 12 5.37 -3.29 11.54
N VAL A 13 6.68 -3.10 11.42
CA VAL A 13 7.25 -1.84 10.91
C VAL A 13 6.86 -1.60 9.45
N PHE A 14 7.01 -2.63 8.60
CA PHE A 14 6.62 -2.56 7.20
C PHE A 14 5.12 -2.24 7.00
N PRO A 15 4.16 -2.99 7.57
CA PRO A 15 2.75 -2.68 7.38
C PRO A 15 2.35 -1.32 7.94
N LEU A 16 2.96 -0.87 9.06
CA LEU A 16 2.71 0.48 9.59
C LEU A 16 3.19 1.57 8.64
N LEU A 17 4.40 1.44 8.09
CA LEU A 17 4.93 2.40 7.12
C LEU A 17 4.06 2.48 5.86
N CYS A 18 3.61 1.34 5.31
CA CYS A 18 2.71 1.33 4.15
C CYS A 18 1.34 1.94 4.46
N ALA A 19 0.76 1.62 5.63
CA ALA A 19 -0.52 2.16 6.08
C ALA A 19 -0.45 3.68 6.26
N PHE A 20 0.49 4.17 7.09
CA PHE A 20 0.65 5.59 7.37
C PHE A 20 1.08 6.38 6.13
N GLY A 21 2.08 5.88 5.40
CA GLY A 21 2.55 6.53 4.17
C GLY A 21 1.45 6.62 3.11
N GLY A 22 0.69 5.53 2.91
CA GLY A 22 -0.44 5.50 1.98
C GLY A 22 -1.57 6.46 2.39
N THR A 23 -1.94 6.51 3.67
CA THR A 23 -2.97 7.44 4.16
C THR A 23 -2.54 8.90 4.06
N ILE A 24 -1.27 9.22 4.35
CA ILE A 24 -0.73 10.58 4.19
C ILE A 24 -0.77 10.99 2.71
N LEU A 25 -0.33 10.11 1.80
CA LEU A 25 -0.45 10.31 0.35
C LEU A 25 -1.90 10.60 -0.06
N LEU A 26 -2.84 9.80 0.44
CA LEU A 26 -4.27 9.94 0.11
C LEU A 26 -4.87 11.25 0.65
N THR A 27 -4.45 11.68 1.84
CA THR A 27 -4.98 12.87 2.51
C THR A 27 -4.39 14.15 1.93
N HIS A 28 -3.15 14.10 1.42
CA HIS A 28 -2.55 15.25 0.72
C HIS A 28 -3.28 15.56 -0.59
N SER A 29 -3.82 14.54 -1.26
CA SER A 29 -4.60 14.70 -2.50
C SER A 29 -5.94 15.43 -2.33
N HIS A 30 -6.47 15.58 -1.11
CA HIS A 30 -7.75 16.26 -0.86
C HIS A 30 -7.65 17.80 -0.78
N ALA A 31 -6.45 18.38 -0.71
CA ALA A 31 -6.25 19.80 -0.41
C ALA A 31 -6.06 20.72 -1.65
N MET A 32 -6.04 20.20 -2.88
CA MET A 32 -5.95 21.02 -4.10
C MET A 32 -7.18 20.79 -5.00
N PHE A 33 -7.89 21.88 -5.26
CA PHE A 33 -9.01 21.95 -6.21
C PHE A 33 -8.54 22.75 -7.44
N ASN A 34 -8.16 22.10 -8.56
CA ASN A 34 -8.26 22.73 -9.89
C ASN A 34 -8.43 21.73 -11.07
N LEU A 35 -9.66 21.67 -11.58
CA LEU A 35 -10.32 20.60 -12.36
C LEU A 35 -9.87 20.37 -13.83
N LYS A 36 -8.59 20.47 -14.21
CA LYS A 36 -8.23 20.06 -15.59
C LYS A 36 -6.82 19.51 -15.83
N SER A 37 -5.83 19.92 -15.04
CA SER A 37 -4.48 19.34 -15.05
C SER A 37 -4.29 18.21 -14.03
N GLU A 38 -5.20 18.11 -13.05
CA GLU A 38 -5.07 17.25 -11.87
C GLU A 38 -5.64 15.83 -12.07
N PHE A 39 -6.57 15.62 -13.01
CA PHE A 39 -7.15 14.29 -13.28
C PHE A 39 -6.09 13.27 -13.75
N LEU A 40 -5.05 13.72 -14.47
CA LEU A 40 -3.96 12.86 -14.93
C LEU A 40 -2.98 12.49 -13.79
N THR A 41 -2.80 13.38 -12.82
CA THR A 41 -1.93 13.15 -11.65
C THR A 41 -2.66 12.38 -10.55
N GLU A 42 -3.97 12.61 -10.39
CA GLU A 42 -4.88 11.89 -9.50
C GLU A 42 -4.99 10.40 -9.90
N VAL A 43 -5.01 10.09 -11.20
CA VAL A 43 -5.03 8.72 -11.75
C VAL A 43 -3.81 7.88 -11.37
N THR A 44 -2.67 8.49 -11.02
CA THR A 44 -1.48 7.75 -10.59
C THR A 44 -1.27 7.81 -9.08
N HIS A 45 -1.46 8.97 -8.44
CA HIS A 45 -1.17 9.15 -7.02
C HIS A 45 -2.24 8.55 -6.10
N ALA A 46 -3.53 8.68 -6.43
CA ALA A 46 -4.60 8.15 -5.60
C ALA A 46 -4.64 6.61 -5.57
N PRO A 47 -4.46 5.89 -6.70
CA PRO A 47 -4.37 4.43 -6.68
C PRO A 47 -3.13 3.92 -5.94
N LEU A 48 -1.99 4.59 -6.06
CA LEU A 48 -0.77 4.27 -5.32
C LEU A 48 -0.99 4.33 -3.80
N GLY A 49 -1.61 5.41 -3.32
CA GLY A 49 -1.98 5.56 -1.90
C GLY A 49 -2.95 4.48 -1.44
N LEU A 50 -3.98 4.19 -2.24
CA LEU A 50 -4.96 3.14 -1.94
C LEU A 50 -4.31 1.75 -1.87
N PHE A 51 -3.48 1.39 -2.85
CA PHE A 51 -2.78 0.12 -2.85
C PHE A 51 -1.78 0.02 -1.69
N ALA A 52 -1.14 1.12 -1.29
CA ALA A 52 -0.25 1.15 -0.13
C ALA A 52 -1.01 0.87 1.18
N VAL A 53 -2.19 1.48 1.36
CA VAL A 53 -3.07 1.22 2.50
C VAL A 53 -3.54 -0.25 2.52
N ILE A 54 -4.01 -0.76 1.38
CA ILE A 54 -4.45 -2.16 1.24
C ILE A 54 -3.29 -3.13 1.54
N SER A 55 -2.08 -2.81 1.06
CA SER A 55 -0.90 -3.63 1.34
C SER A 55 -0.50 -3.60 2.82
N GLY A 56 -0.55 -2.43 3.46
CA GLY A 56 -0.29 -2.28 4.89
C GLY A 56 -1.27 -3.08 5.75
N TRP A 57 -2.58 -2.91 5.52
CA TRP A 57 -3.62 -3.64 6.27
C TRP A 57 -3.64 -5.12 5.98
N GLY A 58 -3.47 -5.54 4.72
CA GLY A 58 -3.43 -6.95 4.34
C GLY A 58 -2.26 -7.68 5.00
N ARG A 59 -1.08 -7.05 5.06
CA ARG A 59 0.08 -7.62 5.75
C ARG A 59 -0.09 -7.62 7.27
N TRP A 60 -0.71 -6.59 7.84
CA TRP A 60 -1.05 -6.55 9.27
C TRP A 60 -2.02 -7.66 9.67
N LEU A 61 -3.05 -7.92 8.84
CA LEU A 61 -4.00 -9.01 9.01
C LEU A 61 -3.33 -10.38 8.85
N GLU A 62 -2.51 -10.59 7.83
CA GLU A 62 -1.76 -11.85 7.65
C GLU A 62 -0.91 -12.19 8.89
N LEU A 63 -0.34 -11.19 9.56
CA LEU A 63 0.47 -11.40 10.76
C LEU A 63 -0.34 -11.68 12.04
N ARG A 64 -1.63 -11.31 12.07
CA ARG A 64 -2.50 -11.50 13.23
C ARG A 64 -3.39 -12.72 13.12
N LEU A 65 -3.74 -13.14 11.91
CA LEU A 65 -4.66 -14.26 11.70
C LEU A 65 -3.93 -15.61 11.86
N PRO A 66 -4.65 -16.65 12.32
CA PRO A 66 -4.13 -18.01 12.35
C PRO A 66 -3.83 -18.52 10.94
N ARG A 67 -3.05 -19.60 10.85
CA ARG A 67 -2.46 -20.08 9.57
C ARG A 67 -3.49 -20.41 8.48
N GLU A 68 -4.71 -20.69 8.90
CA GLU A 68 -5.87 -21.07 8.10
C GLU A 68 -6.38 -19.87 7.30
N ASP A 69 -6.49 -18.72 7.96
CA ASP A 69 -7.08 -17.51 7.40
C ASP A 69 -6.05 -16.51 6.85
N GLN A 70 -4.76 -16.67 7.18
CA GLN A 70 -3.70 -15.76 6.72
C GLN A 70 -3.49 -15.77 5.20
N ARG A 71 -3.96 -16.80 4.48
CA ARG A 71 -3.71 -16.98 3.03
C ARG A 71 -4.31 -15.86 2.20
N LEU A 72 -5.55 -15.46 2.50
CA LEU A 72 -6.27 -14.46 1.73
C LEU A 72 -5.69 -13.04 1.93
N PRO A 73 -5.46 -12.56 3.18
CA PRO A 73 -4.73 -11.32 3.41
C PRO A 73 -3.32 -11.33 2.81
N GLY A 74 -2.63 -12.48 2.89
CA GLY A 74 -1.31 -12.73 2.30
C GLY A 74 -1.25 -12.47 0.79
N TRP A 75 -2.25 -12.95 0.05
CA TRP A 75 -2.38 -12.68 -1.38
C TRP A 75 -2.75 -11.23 -1.67
N ILE A 76 -3.72 -10.68 -0.94
CA ILE A 76 -4.21 -9.30 -1.14
C ILE A 76 -3.08 -8.29 -1.00
N TRP A 77 -2.28 -8.36 0.07
CA TRP A 77 -1.21 -7.38 0.26
C TRP A 77 -0.11 -7.48 -0.78
N SER A 78 0.22 -8.71 -1.20
CA SER A 78 1.24 -8.99 -2.19
C SER A 78 0.82 -8.46 -3.56
N MET A 79 -0.43 -8.71 -3.99
CA MET A 79 -0.94 -8.17 -5.25
C MET A 79 -1.01 -6.65 -5.25
N ALA A 80 -1.51 -6.04 -4.16
CA ALA A 80 -1.55 -4.59 -4.03
C ALA A 80 -0.14 -3.98 -4.14
N PHE A 81 0.87 -4.60 -3.53
CA PHE A 81 2.25 -4.13 -3.61
C PHE A 81 2.86 -4.29 -5.02
N VAL A 82 2.52 -5.38 -5.73
CA VAL A 82 2.91 -5.56 -7.13
C VAL A 82 2.28 -4.48 -8.01
N MET A 83 1.01 -4.12 -7.79
CA MET A 83 0.35 -3.05 -8.54
C MET A 83 1.02 -1.70 -8.32
N ILE A 84 1.48 -1.38 -7.09
CA ILE A 84 2.29 -0.20 -6.81
C ILE A 84 3.56 -0.19 -7.67
N GLY A 85 4.32 -1.29 -7.66
CA GLY A 85 5.55 -1.41 -8.46
C GLY A 85 5.26 -1.28 -9.95
N LEU A 86 4.18 -1.87 -10.44
CA LEU A 86 3.76 -1.77 -11.83
C LEU A 86 3.41 -0.33 -12.22
N THR A 87 2.65 0.38 -11.38
CA THR A 87 2.34 1.79 -11.58
C THR A 87 3.61 2.64 -11.63
N LEU A 88 4.60 2.37 -10.78
CA LEU A 88 5.89 3.07 -10.80
C LEU A 88 6.72 2.77 -12.05
N LEU A 89 6.65 1.55 -12.59
CA LEU A 89 7.34 1.21 -13.85
C LEU A 89 6.75 1.93 -15.06
N PHE A 90 5.43 2.17 -15.05
CA PHE A 90 4.74 2.94 -16.09
C PHE A 90 4.72 4.45 -15.82
N TYR A 91 5.10 4.88 -14.60
CA TYR A 91 5.25 6.28 -14.28
C TYR A 91 6.43 6.85 -15.07
N ARG A 92 6.12 7.72 -16.02
CA ARG A 92 7.10 8.42 -16.85
C ARG A 92 6.97 9.89 -16.50
N GLU A 93 7.96 10.40 -15.78
CA GLU A 93 8.05 11.81 -15.43
C GLU A 93 8.45 12.56 -16.71
N THR A 94 7.46 13.16 -17.39
CA THR A 94 7.65 14.00 -18.59
C THR A 94 7.77 15.46 -18.24
#